data_AF-A0A3B8UK00-F1
#
_entry.id   AF-A0A3B8UK00-F1
#
_cell.length_a   1.000
_cell.length_b   1.000
_cell.length_c   1.000
_cell.angle_alpha   90.00
_cell.angle_beta   90.00
_cell.angle_gamma   90.00
#
_symmetry.space_group_name_H-M   'P 1'
#
loop_
_entity.id
_entity.type
_entity.pdbx_description
1 polymer ?
#
loop_
_entity_poly.entity_id
_entity_poly.type
_entity_poly.pdbx_seq_one_letter_code
_entity_poly.pdbx_strand_id
1 'polypeptide(L)'
;QEAAPAAPAAQPAPSPEEAAFEAKGEAFNAEAERMKAELDAVIEDPALDPAAKQTRADAIITRYEPTFNAFADDLAAFFRTFAEKPENAENKDQILAAAEAAPAQIRAIPAQIRQAVAQAVTAPAVPDADD
;
A
#
# COMPACT_ATOMS: atom_id res chain seq x y z
N GLN A 1 55.07 -7.06 14.10
CA GLN A 1 54.09 -7.69 13.19
C GLN A 1 52.80 -6.92 13.38
N GLU A 2 52.55 -5.94 12.51
CA GLU A 2 51.34 -5.12 12.52
C GLU A 2 50.18 -5.96 12.01
N ALA A 3 49.17 -6.17 12.86
CA ALA A 3 47.93 -6.82 12.47
C ALA A 3 47.11 -5.83 11.62
N ALA A 4 46.81 -6.21 10.38
CA ALA A 4 45.93 -5.44 9.50
C ALA A 4 44.53 -5.33 10.11
N PRO A 5 43.84 -4.18 9.95
CA PRO A 5 42.47 -4.03 10.42
C PRO A 5 41.56 -4.99 9.64
N ALA A 6 40.73 -5.74 10.36
CA ALA A 6 39.71 -6.58 9.75
C ALA A 6 38.79 -5.73 8.87
N ALA A 7 38.74 -6.04 7.58
CA ALA A 7 37.77 -5.42 6.67
C ALA A 7 36.34 -5.71 7.17
N PRO A 8 35.43 -4.73 7.13
CA PRO A 8 34.03 -4.98 7.49
C PRO A 8 33.47 -6.04 6.55
N ALA A 9 32.82 -7.05 7.11
CA ALA A 9 32.13 -8.07 6.33
C ALA A 9 31.12 -7.38 5.40
N ALA A 10 31.24 -7.63 4.09
CA ALA A 10 30.27 -7.16 3.12
C ALA A 10 28.90 -7.72 3.50
N GLN A 11 27.92 -6.84 3.71
CA GLN A 11 26.55 -7.27 3.92
C GLN A 11 26.10 -8.05 2.68
N PRO A 12 25.42 -9.20 2.85
CA PRO A 12 24.89 -9.93 1.71
C PRO A 12 23.96 -9.00 0.92
N ALA A 13 24.19 -8.92 -0.40
CA ALA A 13 23.31 -8.18 -1.28
C ALA A 13 21.90 -8.80 -1.24
N PRO A 14 20.84 -7.98 -1.37
CA PRO A 14 19.48 -8.49 -1.42
C PRO A 14 19.34 -9.53 -2.54
N SER A 15 18.55 -10.58 -2.29
CA SER A 15 18.26 -11.58 -3.32
C SER A 15 17.54 -10.90 -4.49
N PRO A 16 17.66 -11.42 -5.72
CA PRO A 16 16.94 -10.87 -6.88
C PRO A 16 15.42 -10.84 -6.66
N GLU A 17 14.85 -11.79 -5.92
CA GLU A 17 13.43 -11.76 -5.55
C GLU A 17 13.08 -10.59 -4.61
N GLU A 18 13.96 -10.24 -3.68
CA GLU A 18 13.76 -9.13 -2.74
C GLU A 18 13.83 -7.79 -3.47
N ALA A 19 14.79 -7.63 -4.38
CA ALA A 19 14.88 -6.45 -5.23
C ALA A 19 13.68 -6.30 -6.18
N ALA A 20 13.19 -7.41 -6.75
CA ALA A 20 11.99 -7.41 -7.59
C ALA A 20 10.73 -7.04 -6.79
N PHE A 21 10.62 -7.52 -5.54
CA PHE A 21 9.51 -7.18 -4.66
C PHE A 21 9.56 -5.72 -4.21
N GLU A 22 10.75 -5.20 -3.90
CA GLU A 22 10.96 -3.77 -3.59
C GLU A 22 10.47 -2.87 -4.73
N ALA A 23 10.90 -3.16 -5.98
CA ALA A 23 10.45 -2.42 -7.15
C ALA A 23 8.93 -2.46 -7.35
N LYS A 24 8.27 -3.59 -7.03
CA LYS A 24 6.81 -3.70 -7.02
C LYS A 24 6.16 -2.85 -5.93
N GLY A 25 6.77 -2.80 -4.74
CA GLY A 25 6.34 -1.94 -3.65
C GLY A 25 6.42 -0.45 -4.00
N GLU A 26 7.50 -0.03 -4.65
CA GLU A 26 7.67 1.34 -5.15
C GLU A 26 6.60 1.69 -6.21
N ALA A 27 6.38 0.79 -7.17
CA ALA A 27 5.36 0.99 -8.19
C ALA A 27 3.94 1.06 -7.59
N PHE A 28 3.64 0.20 -6.62
CA PHE A 28 2.39 0.23 -5.88
C PHE A 28 2.21 1.54 -5.11
N ASN A 29 3.27 2.02 -4.43
CA ASN A 29 3.22 3.30 -3.71
C ASN A 29 2.95 4.47 -4.66
N ALA A 30 3.62 4.52 -5.81
CA ALA A 30 3.38 5.56 -6.81
C ALA A 30 1.92 5.56 -7.31
N GLU A 31 1.33 4.38 -7.56
CA GLU A 31 -0.07 4.26 -7.95
C GLU A 31 -1.03 4.65 -6.81
N ALA A 32 -0.71 4.32 -5.56
CA ALA A 32 -1.50 4.71 -4.40
C ALA A 32 -1.47 6.24 -4.16
N GLU A 33 -0.31 6.88 -4.32
CA GLU A 33 -0.17 8.34 -4.27
C GLU A 33 -0.95 9.03 -5.40
N ARG A 34 -0.90 8.45 -6.60
CA ARG A 34 -1.69 8.93 -7.74
C ARG A 34 -3.19 8.84 -7.46
N MET A 35 -3.66 7.70 -6.96
CA MET A 35 -5.06 7.54 -6.57
C MET A 35 -5.45 8.57 -5.51
N LYS A 36 -4.61 8.79 -4.50
CA LYS A 36 -4.85 9.81 -3.46
C LYS A 36 -5.02 11.20 -4.09
N ALA A 37 -4.13 11.60 -4.98
CA ALA A 37 -4.20 12.90 -5.66
C ALA A 37 -5.47 13.03 -6.52
N GLU A 38 -5.88 11.97 -7.23
CA GLU A 38 -7.13 11.97 -8.00
C GLU A 38 -8.37 12.09 -7.09
N LEU A 39 -8.36 11.43 -5.93
CA LEU A 39 -9.44 11.53 -4.95
C LEU A 39 -9.52 12.92 -4.32
N ASP A 40 -8.38 13.48 -3.92
CA ASP A 40 -8.27 14.83 -3.34
C ASP A 40 -8.83 15.87 -4.31
N ALA A 41 -8.40 15.82 -5.58
CA ALA A 41 -8.90 16.70 -6.63
C ALA A 41 -10.43 16.61 -6.81
N VAL A 42 -11.03 15.41 -6.68
CA VAL A 42 -12.49 15.25 -6.73
C VAL A 42 -13.18 15.80 -5.49
N ILE A 43 -12.62 15.57 -4.31
CA ILE A 43 -13.20 16.01 -3.03
C ILE A 43 -13.13 17.53 -2.90
N GLU A 44 -12.04 18.15 -3.35
CA GLU A 44 -11.81 19.59 -3.29
C GLU A 44 -12.51 20.36 -4.41
N ASP A 45 -12.95 19.71 -5.49
CA ASP A 45 -13.62 20.37 -6.62
C ASP A 45 -14.93 21.05 -6.16
N PRO A 46 -15.01 22.40 -6.16
CA PRO A 46 -16.20 23.12 -5.71
C PRO A 46 -17.34 23.05 -6.74
N ALA A 47 -17.07 22.63 -7.98
CA ALA A 47 -18.10 22.48 -9.02
C ALA A 47 -18.90 21.19 -8.89
N LEU A 48 -18.56 20.32 -7.92
CA LEU A 48 -19.22 19.04 -7.71
C LEU A 48 -20.04 19.03 -6.43
N ASP A 49 -21.31 18.64 -6.55
CA ASP A 49 -22.14 18.30 -5.41
C ASP A 49 -21.65 17.00 -4.73
N PRO A 50 -21.99 16.77 -3.44
CA PRO A 50 -21.60 15.57 -2.70
C PRO A 50 -21.86 14.24 -3.42
N ALA A 51 -23.00 14.11 -4.11
CA ALA A 51 -23.34 12.91 -4.87
C ALA A 51 -22.41 12.70 -6.08
N ALA A 52 -22.02 13.78 -6.76
CA ALA A 52 -21.10 13.73 -7.88
C ALA A 52 -19.67 13.40 -7.41
N LYS A 53 -19.24 13.99 -6.29
CA LYS A 53 -17.96 13.66 -5.64
C LYS A 53 -17.88 12.19 -5.27
N GLN A 54 -18.91 11.66 -4.61
CA GLN A 54 -18.99 10.23 -4.26
C GLN A 54 -18.92 9.34 -5.50
N THR A 55 -19.70 9.63 -6.54
CA THR A 55 -19.72 8.82 -7.78
C THR A 55 -18.36 8.81 -8.48
N ARG A 56 -17.71 9.97 -8.59
CA ARG A 56 -16.39 10.07 -9.24
C ARG A 56 -15.29 9.39 -8.42
N ALA A 57 -15.30 9.58 -7.10
CA ALA A 57 -14.37 8.94 -6.20
C ALA A 57 -14.52 7.41 -6.22
N ASP A 58 -15.74 6.88 -6.23
CA ASP A 58 -15.98 5.44 -6.34
C ASP A 58 -15.42 4.86 -7.65
N ALA A 59 -15.63 5.57 -8.77
CA ALA A 59 -15.07 5.17 -10.05
C ALA A 59 -13.53 5.16 -10.06
N ILE A 60 -12.89 6.15 -9.40
CA ILE A 60 -11.44 6.17 -9.20
C ILE A 60 -11.02 4.94 -8.38
N ILE A 61 -11.65 4.70 -7.23
CA ILE A 61 -11.29 3.58 -6.35
C ILE A 61 -11.43 2.25 -7.10
N THR A 62 -12.53 2.03 -7.82
CA THR A 62 -12.74 0.82 -8.62
C THR A 62 -11.68 0.61 -9.69
N ARG A 63 -11.15 1.69 -10.28
CA ARG A 63 -10.05 1.60 -11.23
C ARG A 63 -8.76 1.08 -10.59
N TYR A 64 -8.50 1.43 -9.32
CA TYR A 64 -7.28 1.05 -8.60
C TYR A 64 -7.43 -0.26 -7.81
N GLU A 65 -8.63 -0.74 -7.51
CA GLU A 65 -8.87 -2.05 -6.87
C GLU A 65 -8.02 -3.22 -7.42
N PRO A 66 -7.90 -3.43 -8.75
CA PRO A 66 -7.04 -4.49 -9.27
C PRO A 66 -5.56 -4.33 -8.87
N THR A 67 -5.06 -3.10 -8.74
CA THR A 67 -3.68 -2.81 -8.31
C THR A 67 -3.46 -3.25 -6.86
N PHE A 68 -4.40 -2.95 -5.96
CA PHE A 68 -4.35 -3.41 -4.56
C PHE A 68 -4.43 -4.93 -4.46
N ASN A 69 -5.31 -5.55 -5.25
CA ASN A 69 -5.44 -7.01 -5.27
C ASN A 69 -4.16 -7.68 -5.78
N ALA A 70 -3.60 -7.20 -6.90
CA ALA A 70 -2.37 -7.74 -7.46
C ALA A 70 -1.18 -7.61 -6.48
N PHE A 71 -1.02 -6.45 -5.84
CA PHE A 71 0.04 -6.26 -4.84
C PHE A 71 -0.16 -7.17 -3.62
N ALA A 72 -1.40 -7.37 -3.17
CA ALA A 72 -1.71 -8.30 -2.08
C ALA A 72 -1.34 -9.75 -2.44
N ASP A 73 -1.62 -10.18 -3.67
CA ASP A 73 -1.23 -11.51 -4.17
C ASP A 73 0.30 -11.66 -4.26
N ASP A 74 1.00 -10.64 -4.76
CA ASP A 74 2.46 -10.61 -4.82
C ASP A 74 3.10 -10.64 -3.42
N LEU A 75 2.55 -9.91 -2.44
CA LEU A 75 3.03 -9.92 -1.06
C LEU A 75 2.82 -11.28 -0.41
N ALA A 76 1.67 -11.93 -0.66
CA ALA A 76 1.40 -13.27 -0.16
C ALA A 76 2.41 -14.29 -0.70
N ALA A 77 2.69 -14.23 -2.01
CA ALA A 77 3.66 -15.08 -2.67
C ALA A 77 5.07 -14.84 -2.12
N PHE A 78 5.47 -13.57 -1.99
CA PHE A 78 6.76 -13.18 -1.42
C PHE A 78 6.96 -13.74 -0.01
N PHE A 79 5.99 -13.56 0.90
CA PHE A 79 6.12 -14.09 2.25
C PHE A 79 6.18 -15.63 2.29
N ARG A 80 5.44 -16.33 1.42
CA ARG A 80 5.54 -17.80 1.34
C ARG A 80 6.94 -18.24 0.91
N THR A 81 7.49 -17.64 -0.14
CA THR A 81 8.87 -17.91 -0.59
C THR A 81 9.88 -17.54 0.49
N PHE A 82 9.68 -16.42 1.18
CA PHE A 82 10.54 -15.99 2.28
C PHE A 82 10.51 -16.98 3.46
N ALA A 83 9.34 -17.52 3.81
CA ALA A 83 9.16 -18.51 4.86
C ALA A 83 9.84 -19.86 4.56
N GLU A 84 10.14 -20.16 3.29
CA GLU A 84 10.84 -21.37 2.87
C GLU A 84 12.36 -21.28 3.01
N LYS A 85 12.91 -20.06 3.20
CA LYS A 85 14.34 -19.88 3.42
C LYS A 85 14.75 -20.54 4.76
N PRO A 86 15.89 -21.25 4.81
CA PRO A 86 16.33 -21.96 6.01
C PRO A 86 16.59 -21.04 7.21
N GLU A 87 17.02 -19.81 6.94
CA GLU A 87 17.22 -18.71 7.90
C GLU A 87 15.91 -18.27 8.57
N ASN A 88 14.76 -18.57 7.97
CA ASN A 88 13.43 -18.24 8.49
C ASN A 88 12.71 -19.43 9.14
N ALA A 89 13.36 -20.59 9.26
CA ALA A 89 12.73 -21.82 9.74
C ALA A 89 12.09 -21.67 11.13
N GLU A 90 12.71 -20.91 12.03
CA GLU A 90 12.18 -20.64 13.38
C GLU A 90 10.94 -19.73 13.38
N ASN A 91 10.81 -18.84 12.38
CA ASN A 91 9.70 -17.89 12.26
C ASN A 91 8.71 -18.28 11.16
N LYS A 92 8.84 -19.48 10.58
CA LYS A 92 8.09 -19.90 9.39
C LYS A 92 6.59 -19.77 9.58
N ASP A 93 6.05 -20.29 10.68
CA ASP A 93 4.62 -20.20 10.98
C ASP A 93 4.13 -18.75 11.13
N GLN A 94 4.96 -17.87 11.71
CA GLN A 94 4.65 -16.45 11.84
C GLN A 94 4.65 -15.75 10.47
N ILE A 95 5.62 -16.06 9.61
CA ILE A 95 5.72 -15.48 8.27
C ILE A 95 4.54 -15.97 7.41
N LEU A 96 4.16 -17.25 7.53
CA LEU A 96 2.98 -17.78 6.84
C LEU A 96 1.68 -17.13 7.33
N ALA A 97 1.53 -16.91 8.64
CA ALA A 97 0.39 -16.17 9.17
C ALA A 97 0.37 -14.72 8.64
N ALA A 98 1.52 -14.06 8.52
CA ALA A 98 1.64 -12.74 7.90
C ALA A 98 1.30 -12.77 6.40
N ALA A 99 1.66 -13.85 5.69
CA ALA A 99 1.33 -14.09 4.30
C ALA A 99 -0.19 -14.21 4.05
N GLU A 100 -0.98 -14.49 5.08
CA GLU A 100 -2.44 -14.50 5.00
C GLU A 100 -3.04 -13.17 5.46
N ALA A 101 -2.56 -12.62 6.58
CA ALA A 101 -3.12 -11.43 7.19
C ALA A 101 -2.80 -10.13 6.42
N ALA A 102 -1.56 -9.95 5.97
CA ALA A 102 -1.15 -8.71 5.30
C ALA A 102 -1.86 -8.49 3.96
N PRO A 103 -2.01 -9.50 3.07
CA PRO A 103 -2.81 -9.35 1.86
C PRO A 103 -4.27 -9.01 2.13
N ALA A 104 -4.88 -9.59 3.17
CA ALA A 104 -6.26 -9.28 3.54
C ALA A 104 -6.42 -7.81 3.94
N GLN A 105 -5.45 -7.25 4.67
CA GLN A 105 -5.44 -5.83 5.02
C GLN A 105 -5.32 -4.95 3.78
N ILE A 106 -4.43 -5.28 2.84
CA ILE A 106 -4.26 -4.50 1.59
C ILE A 106 -5.55 -4.50 0.77
N ARG A 107 -6.22 -5.66 0.64
CA ARG A 107 -7.49 -5.79 -0.08
C ARG A 107 -8.64 -5.03 0.57
N ALA A 108 -8.54 -4.73 1.87
CA ALA A 108 -9.55 -3.94 2.58
C ALA A 108 -9.39 -2.42 2.34
N ILE A 109 -8.21 -1.96 1.89
CA ILE A 109 -7.92 -0.52 1.72
C ILE A 109 -8.93 0.18 0.80
N PRO A 110 -9.26 -0.34 -0.42
CA PRO A 110 -10.23 0.34 -1.29
C PRO A 110 -11.59 0.55 -0.62
N ALA A 111 -12.08 -0.42 0.15
CA ALA A 111 -13.33 -0.29 0.89
C ALA A 111 -13.24 0.76 2.01
N GLN A 112 -12.13 0.81 2.74
CA GLN A 112 -11.88 1.83 3.76
C GLN A 112 -11.84 3.24 3.14
N ILE A 113 -11.23 3.38 1.96
CA ILE A 113 -11.18 4.66 1.25
C ILE A 113 -12.59 5.09 0.83
N ARG A 114 -13.43 4.19 0.30
CA ARG A 114 -14.83 4.50 -0.02
C ARG A 114 -15.58 5.04 1.19
N GLN A 115 -15.37 4.41 2.36
CA GLN A 115 -15.98 4.89 3.60
C GLN A 115 -15.48 6.27 4.00
N ALA A 116 -14.16 6.51 3.92
CA ALA A 116 -13.57 7.82 4.21
C ALA A 116 -14.09 8.92 3.27
N VAL A 117 -14.23 8.63 1.97
CA VAL A 117 -14.82 9.53 0.99
C VAL A 117 -16.28 9.84 1.35
N ALA A 118 -17.08 8.81 1.66
CA ALA A 118 -18.48 9.00 2.04
C ALA A 118 -18.62 9.90 3.28
N GLN A 119 -17.71 9.81 4.25
CA GLN A 119 -17.64 10.71 5.39
C GLN A 119 -17.22 12.13 4.97
N ALA A 120 -16.20 12.26 4.12
CA ALA A 120 -15.68 13.56 3.69
C ALA A 120 -16.70 14.37 2.87
N VAL A 121 -17.48 13.73 1.99
CA VAL A 121 -18.48 14.43 1.16
C VAL A 121 -19.77 14.76 1.88
N THR A 122 -20.04 14.10 3.02
CA THR A 122 -21.25 14.34 3.85
C THR A 122 -20.97 15.25 5.04
N ALA A 123 -19.70 15.51 5.35
CA ALA A 123 -19.32 16.49 6.35
C ALA A 123 -19.87 17.87 5.94
N PRO A 124 -20.60 18.57 6.82
CA PRO A 124 -21.04 19.92 6.53
C PRO A 124 -19.79 20.78 6.28
N ALA A 125 -19.75 21.50 5.15
CA ALA A 125 -18.81 22.60 5.01
C ALA A 125 -19.06 23.52 6.19
N VAL A 126 -18.11 23.57 7.14
CA VAL A 126 -18.12 24.62 8.16
C VAL A 126 -18.13 25.92 7.36
N PRO A 127 -19.17 26.75 7.47
CA PRO A 127 -19.06 28.09 6.93
C PRO A 127 -17.89 28.71 7.68
N ASP A 128 -16.87 29.18 6.95
CA ASP A 128 -15.98 30.22 7.45
C ASP A 128 -16.87 31.37 7.92
N ALA A 129 -17.19 31.35 9.21
CA ALA A 129 -17.70 32.48 9.93
C ALA A 129 -16.48 33.31 10.30
N ASP A 130 -15.96 34.07 9.32
CA ASP A 130 -15.00 35.14 9.58
C ASP A 130 -15.34 36.35 8.67
N ASP A 131 -15.92 37.35 9.35
CA ASP A 131 -16.15 38.79 9.05
C ASP A 131 -17.05 39.24 7.88
#